data_AF-A0A815U6C1-F1
#
_entry.id   AF-A0A815U6C1-F1
#
_cell.length_a   1.000
_cell.length_b   1.000
_cell.length_c   1.000
_cell.angle_alpha   90.00
_cell.angle_beta   90.00
_cell.angle_gamma   90.00
#
_symmetry.space_group_name_H-M   'P 1'
#
loop_
_entity.id
_entity.type
_entity.pdbx_description
1 polymer ?
#
loop_
_entity_poly.entity_id
_entity_poly.type
_entity_poly.pdbx_seq_one_letter_code
_entity_poly.pdbx_strand_id
1 'polypeptide(L)'
;TTTETNSLVHKNVSLFNSSKESITTFEDLPNELIYEIFDYLIDYHAFQAFCYLNNRFQNLFLHSNFPIKINIGKISKSKFEYYLTHIIKPCTKRIKLFRLSNPCIDPCLLLFPLMKRLTQLTTLILNKIEVNHIEPIVNRLSFLPVLSSLTIISINNLTKKNNIYPKLFRLPKLKYCQISIELLQYPKSTLCVATNEFSSIEYLIINNEISIDQLTIILSYVPQLRRLSISYLTKSKHNRIDKDSINLNHLTNVSIRLLCVPFDQFEILMINHFRQIQVLSIAIYFLYGIHPNTDEYIDADRWERLISTHMLNLRIFDFQYTSHGCDSDYKHPEFETLVNKFN
;
A
#
# COMPACT_ATOMS: atom_id res chain seq x y z
N THR A 1 -2.39 -42.08 16.77
CA THR A 1 -2.06 -41.71 18.16
C THR A 1 -1.26 -40.42 18.11
N THR A 2 -1.77 -39.41 18.81
CA THR A 2 -1.18 -38.08 19.12
C THR A 2 -0.81 -37.15 17.96
N THR A 3 -1.82 -36.36 17.59
CA THR A 3 -1.77 -35.00 17.05
C THR A 3 -1.20 -34.00 18.06
N GLU A 4 -0.25 -33.17 17.66
CA GLU A 4 0.13 -31.94 18.37
C GLU A 4 -0.56 -30.72 17.74
N THR A 5 -1.23 -29.97 18.60
CA THR A 5 -1.94 -28.73 18.34
C THR A 5 -1.23 -27.56 19.03
N ASN A 6 -1.23 -26.42 18.34
CA ASN A 6 -1.38 -25.06 18.87
C ASN A 6 -0.49 -24.60 20.05
N SER A 7 0.42 -23.66 19.80
CA SER A 7 0.85 -22.67 20.79
C SER A 7 0.47 -21.25 20.37
N LEU A 8 -0.80 -20.89 20.59
CA LEU A 8 -1.23 -19.49 20.67
C LEU A 8 -0.90 -18.99 22.07
N VAL A 9 -0.02 -18.00 22.12
CA VAL A 9 0.43 -17.32 23.33
C VAL A 9 -0.77 -16.63 24.00
N HIS A 10 -1.28 -17.26 25.06
CA HIS A 10 -2.17 -16.63 26.03
C HIS A 10 -1.43 -15.47 26.71
N LYS A 11 -1.72 -14.24 26.30
CA LYS A 11 -1.51 -13.08 27.18
C LYS A 11 -2.60 -13.12 28.24
N ASN A 12 -2.20 -13.53 29.45
CA ASN A 12 -3.02 -13.53 30.65
C ASN A 12 -3.55 -12.12 30.91
N VAL A 13 -4.88 -11.95 30.78
CA VAL A 13 -5.62 -10.82 31.34
C VAL A 13 -5.78 -11.08 32.83
N SER A 14 -4.80 -10.63 33.62
CA SER A 14 -4.90 -10.61 35.08
C SER A 14 -5.62 -9.33 35.53
N LEU A 15 -6.94 -9.26 35.36
CA LEU A 15 -7.78 -8.14 35.83
C LEU A 15 -9.15 -8.67 36.30
N PHE A 16 -9.15 -9.58 37.28
CA PHE A 16 -10.36 -9.92 38.04
C PHE A 16 -9.96 -10.18 39.49
N ASN A 17 -9.66 -9.13 40.24
CA ASN A 17 -9.62 -9.17 41.70
C ASN A 17 -9.70 -7.75 42.30
N SER A 18 -10.87 -7.14 42.18
CA SER A 18 -11.39 -6.18 43.16
C SER A 18 -12.89 -5.98 42.91
N SER A 19 -13.71 -6.32 43.92
CA SER A 19 -15.18 -6.22 44.00
C SER A 19 -15.99 -6.87 42.87
N LYS A 20 -16.63 -8.01 43.16
CA LYS A 20 -17.71 -8.58 42.34
C LYS A 20 -18.94 -7.66 42.38
N GLU A 21 -18.92 -6.58 41.63
CA GLU A 21 -20.17 -6.04 41.09
C GLU A 21 -20.63 -7.04 40.04
N SER A 22 -21.78 -7.69 40.28
CA SER A 22 -22.38 -8.55 39.26
C SER A 22 -22.72 -7.65 38.08
N ILE A 23 -22.04 -7.83 36.95
CA ILE A 23 -22.41 -7.18 35.69
C ILE A 23 -23.81 -7.70 35.35
N THR A 24 -24.83 -6.88 35.56
CA THR A 24 -26.23 -7.24 35.33
C THR A 24 -26.76 -6.66 34.02
N THR A 25 -26.11 -5.60 33.54
CA THR A 25 -26.47 -4.86 32.34
C THR A 25 -25.23 -4.54 31.50
N PHE A 26 -25.43 -4.21 30.22
CA PHE A 26 -24.34 -3.83 29.33
C PHE A 26 -23.64 -2.54 29.81
N GLU A 27 -24.39 -1.66 30.46
CA GLU A 27 -23.94 -0.41 31.06
C GLU A 27 -23.01 -0.61 32.26
N ASP A 28 -22.94 -1.82 32.83
CA ASP A 28 -22.02 -2.16 33.92
C ASP A 28 -20.64 -2.57 33.39
N LEU A 29 -20.48 -2.77 32.07
CA LEU A 29 -19.19 -3.14 31.49
C LEU A 29 -18.15 -2.03 31.72
N PRO A 30 -16.90 -2.35 32.09
CA PRO A 30 -15.82 -1.38 32.23
C PRO A 30 -15.50 -0.67 30.89
N ASN A 31 -14.96 0.54 30.97
CA ASN A 31 -14.70 1.38 29.78
C ASN A 31 -13.75 0.70 28.79
N GLU A 32 -12.79 -0.07 29.30
CA GLU A 32 -11.80 -0.83 28.53
C GLU A 32 -12.48 -1.81 27.56
N LEU A 33 -13.46 -2.57 28.05
CA LEU A 33 -14.23 -3.51 27.22
C LEU A 33 -15.12 -2.77 26.21
N ILE A 34 -15.69 -1.63 26.59
CA ILE A 34 -16.46 -0.79 25.67
C ILE A 34 -15.57 -0.27 24.54
N TYR A 35 -14.33 0.13 24.82
CA TYR A 35 -13.37 0.54 23.80
C TYR A 35 -12.97 -0.61 22.87
N GLU A 36 -12.81 -1.83 23.39
CA GLU A 36 -12.59 -3.01 22.55
C GLU A 36 -13.78 -3.27 21.59
N ILE A 37 -15.01 -3.09 22.08
CA ILE A 37 -16.21 -3.16 21.23
C ILE A 37 -16.19 -2.06 20.16
N PHE A 38 -15.85 -0.82 20.53
CA PHE A 38 -15.75 0.28 19.57
C PHE A 38 -14.67 0.03 18.52
N ASP A 39 -13.54 -0.57 18.89
CA ASP A 39 -12.45 -0.91 17.96
C ASP A 39 -12.86 -2.00 16.94
N TYR A 40 -13.80 -2.87 17.30
CA TYR A 40 -14.36 -3.89 16.40
C TYR A 40 -15.39 -3.31 15.42
N LEU A 41 -16.08 -2.24 15.81
CA LEU A 41 -17.08 -1.57 15.00
C LEU A 41 -16.45 -0.52 14.07
N ILE A 42 -17.11 -0.22 12.95
CA ILE A 42 -16.77 0.97 12.18
C ILE A 42 -17.29 2.17 12.98
N ASP A 43 -16.43 3.15 13.29
CA ASP A 43 -16.74 4.29 14.19
C ASP A 43 -18.07 5.00 13.92
N TYR A 44 -18.51 5.08 12.67
CA TYR A 44 -19.83 5.62 12.33
C TYR A 44 -20.97 4.82 12.99
N HIS A 45 -20.92 3.50 12.91
CA HIS A 45 -21.91 2.61 13.51
C HIS A 45 -21.80 2.61 15.04
N ALA A 46 -20.58 2.62 15.57
CA ALA A 46 -20.35 2.72 17.02
C ALA A 46 -20.95 4.02 17.57
N PHE A 47 -20.66 5.15 16.91
CA PHE A 47 -21.24 6.43 17.31
C PHE A 47 -22.77 6.41 17.23
N GLN A 48 -23.33 5.94 16.11
CA GLN A 48 -24.77 5.94 15.91
C GLN A 48 -25.48 5.04 16.94
N ALA A 49 -24.89 3.89 17.28
CA ALA A 49 -25.47 2.93 18.21
C ALA A 49 -25.38 3.40 19.67
N PHE A 50 -24.25 3.98 20.08
CA PHE A 50 -23.94 4.17 21.51
C PHE A 50 -24.01 5.63 21.97
N CYS A 51 -23.75 6.62 21.10
CA CYS A 51 -23.61 8.01 21.55
C CYS A 51 -24.90 8.62 22.14
N TYR A 52 -26.07 8.07 21.80
CA TYR A 52 -27.36 8.57 22.27
C TYR A 52 -28.01 7.69 23.34
N LEU A 53 -27.35 6.61 23.77
CA LEU A 53 -27.92 5.71 24.77
C LEU A 53 -27.91 6.34 26.16
N ASN A 54 -26.79 6.93 26.56
CA ASN A 54 -26.66 7.64 27.84
C ASN A 54 -25.41 8.55 27.86
N ASN A 55 -25.34 9.40 28.88
CA ASN A 55 -24.23 10.34 29.07
C ASN A 55 -22.86 9.66 29.19
N ARG A 56 -22.80 8.44 29.76
CA ARG A 56 -21.55 7.68 29.90
C ARG A 56 -20.98 7.37 28.51
N PHE A 57 -21.75 6.75 27.62
CA PHE A 57 -21.28 6.42 26.27
C PHE A 57 -21.00 7.66 25.43
N GLN A 58 -21.81 8.71 25.56
CA GLN A 58 -21.54 10.00 24.92
C GLN A 58 -20.17 10.56 25.33
N ASN A 59 -19.86 10.53 26.63
CA ASN A 59 -18.58 10.99 27.17
C ASN A 59 -17.40 10.14 26.67
N LEU A 60 -17.59 8.83 26.52
CA LEU A 60 -16.57 7.94 25.95
C LEU A 60 -16.23 8.29 24.50
N PHE A 61 -17.19 8.77 23.70
CA PHE A 61 -16.90 9.27 22.36
C PHE A 61 -16.29 10.67 22.36
N LEU A 62 -16.90 11.63 23.06
CA LEU A 62 -16.58 13.05 22.88
C LEU A 62 -15.45 13.56 23.77
N HIS A 63 -15.24 12.94 24.95
CA HIS A 63 -14.36 13.49 25.99
C HIS A 63 -13.23 12.56 26.41
N SER A 64 -13.18 11.33 25.89
CA SER A 64 -12.06 10.43 26.14
C SER A 64 -10.81 10.78 25.33
N ASN A 65 -9.70 10.10 25.67
CA ASN A 65 -8.47 10.07 24.85
C ASN A 65 -8.45 8.89 23.86
N PHE A 66 -9.58 8.21 23.67
CA PHE A 66 -9.66 7.04 22.80
C PHE A 66 -9.38 7.43 21.34
N PRO A 67 -8.44 6.76 20.64
CA PRO A 67 -8.15 7.01 19.24
C PRO A 67 -9.37 6.78 18.34
N ILE A 68 -9.53 7.64 17.33
CA ILE A 68 -10.68 7.55 16.39
C ILE A 68 -10.18 7.14 14.99
N LYS A 69 -10.95 6.25 14.36
CA LYS A 69 -10.79 5.71 13.00
C LYS A 69 -12.01 6.10 12.14
N ILE A 70 -11.87 7.19 11.40
CA ILE A 70 -12.95 7.64 10.50
C ILE A 70 -12.98 6.77 9.24
N ASN A 71 -14.15 6.22 8.91
CA ASN A 71 -14.39 5.53 7.65
C ASN A 71 -15.66 6.05 6.97
N ILE A 72 -15.49 6.73 5.85
CA ILE A 72 -16.56 7.33 5.06
C ILE A 72 -16.63 6.59 3.72
N GLY A 73 -17.39 5.48 3.69
CA GLY A 73 -17.58 4.69 2.47
C GLY A 73 -19.02 4.63 1.97
N LYS A 74 -19.98 4.44 2.87
CA LYS A 74 -21.40 4.23 2.53
C LYS A 74 -22.37 5.25 3.18
N ILE A 75 -21.85 6.37 3.67
CA ILE A 75 -22.65 7.39 4.36
C ILE A 75 -23.40 8.24 3.32
N SER A 76 -24.72 8.41 3.49
CA SER A 76 -25.51 9.32 2.63
C SER A 76 -25.12 10.78 2.86
N LYS A 77 -25.38 11.65 1.88
CA LYS A 77 -25.06 13.09 1.99
C LYS A 77 -25.66 13.75 3.24
N SER A 78 -26.93 13.46 3.54
CA SER A 78 -27.62 13.98 4.73
C SER A 78 -26.99 13.54 6.05
N LYS A 79 -26.61 12.26 6.16
CA LYS A 79 -25.93 11.71 7.34
C LYS A 79 -24.49 12.23 7.46
N PHE A 80 -23.87 12.54 6.33
CA PHE A 80 -22.49 13.02 6.28
C PHE A 80 -22.32 14.41 6.89
N GLU A 81 -23.21 15.37 6.62
CA GLU A 81 -23.13 16.70 7.22
C GLU A 81 -23.26 16.66 8.75
N TYR A 82 -24.20 15.84 9.23
CA TYR A 82 -24.34 15.56 10.65
C TYR A 82 -23.05 14.96 11.22
N TYR A 83 -22.51 13.92 10.57
CA TYR A 83 -21.31 13.21 11.01
C TYR A 83 -20.07 14.12 11.04
N LEU A 84 -19.90 14.95 10.02
CA LEU A 84 -18.82 15.92 9.92
C LEU A 84 -18.88 16.92 11.08
N THR A 85 -20.07 17.43 11.37
CA THR A 85 -20.27 18.49 12.37
C THR A 85 -20.14 17.99 13.79
N HIS A 86 -20.72 16.84 14.11
CA HIS A 86 -20.84 16.36 15.49
C HIS A 86 -19.74 15.38 15.90
N ILE A 87 -19.02 14.78 14.94
CA ILE A 87 -18.02 13.73 15.25
C ILE A 87 -16.65 14.11 14.73
N ILE A 88 -16.51 14.34 13.42
CA ILE A 88 -15.19 14.58 12.82
C ILE A 88 -14.59 15.89 13.35
N LYS A 89 -15.33 17.00 13.28
CA LYS A 89 -14.83 18.32 13.70
C LYS A 89 -14.45 18.37 15.18
N PRO A 90 -15.24 17.87 16.14
CA PRO A 90 -14.85 17.84 17.55
C PRO A 90 -13.64 16.95 17.82
N CYS A 91 -13.55 15.81 17.12
CA CYS A 91 -12.56 14.79 17.43
C CYS A 91 -11.24 14.90 16.64
N THR A 92 -11.05 15.94 15.82
CA THR A 92 -9.87 16.11 14.93
C THR A 92 -8.50 15.75 15.54
N LYS A 93 -8.26 16.13 16.80
CA LYS A 93 -6.98 15.88 17.49
C LYS A 93 -6.73 14.41 17.85
N ARG A 94 -7.78 13.57 17.85
CA ARG A 94 -7.75 12.14 18.22
C ARG A 94 -7.83 11.19 17.02
N ILE A 95 -8.12 11.72 15.83
CA ILE A 95 -8.25 10.91 14.62
C ILE A 95 -6.87 10.39 14.23
N LYS A 96 -6.68 9.06 14.31
CA LYS A 96 -5.44 8.38 13.90
C LYS A 96 -5.52 7.78 12.50
N LEU A 97 -6.73 7.40 12.07
CA LEU A 97 -6.99 6.85 10.74
C LEU A 97 -8.14 7.61 10.09
N PHE A 98 -7.97 7.98 8.82
CA PHE A 98 -9.01 8.59 8.01
C PHE A 98 -9.10 7.85 6.67
N ARG A 99 -10.22 7.18 6.45
CA ARG A 99 -10.55 6.49 5.20
C ARG A 99 -11.71 7.21 4.53
N LEU A 100 -11.49 7.68 3.32
CA LEU A 100 -12.51 8.21 2.42
C LEU A 100 -12.60 7.31 1.21
N SER A 101 -13.78 6.74 0.97
CA SER A 101 -14.07 5.83 -0.15
C SER A 101 -15.40 6.12 -0.84
N ASN A 102 -16.02 7.26 -0.51
CA ASN A 102 -17.30 7.68 -1.04
C ASN A 102 -17.10 8.68 -2.18
N PRO A 103 -17.40 8.32 -3.44
CA PRO A 103 -17.19 9.19 -4.59
C PRO A 103 -18.14 10.40 -4.62
N CYS A 104 -19.23 10.39 -3.84
CA CYS A 104 -20.18 11.50 -3.77
C CYS A 104 -19.69 12.65 -2.87
N ILE A 105 -18.55 12.51 -2.21
CA ILE A 105 -18.01 13.50 -1.27
C ILE A 105 -16.74 14.08 -1.89
N ASP A 106 -16.73 15.40 -2.07
CA ASP A 106 -15.52 16.11 -2.50
C ASP A 106 -14.45 16.00 -1.40
N PRO A 107 -13.32 15.32 -1.68
CA PRO A 107 -12.27 15.11 -0.69
C PRO A 107 -11.54 16.40 -0.32
N CYS A 108 -11.43 17.36 -1.24
CA CYS A 108 -10.80 18.65 -1.00
C CYS A 108 -11.64 19.48 -0.03
N LEU A 109 -12.95 19.56 -0.26
CA LEU A 109 -13.87 20.29 0.63
C LEU A 109 -13.89 19.71 2.05
N LEU A 110 -13.78 18.37 2.17
CA LEU A 110 -13.73 17.69 3.45
C LEU A 110 -12.37 17.87 4.15
N LEU A 111 -11.27 17.56 3.47
CA LEU A 111 -9.97 17.43 4.12
C LEU A 111 -9.28 18.78 4.34
N PHE A 112 -9.43 19.75 3.42
CA PHE A 112 -8.66 20.99 3.50
C PHE A 112 -8.88 21.80 4.78
N PRO A 113 -10.12 21.93 5.29
CA PRO A 113 -10.37 22.59 6.58
C PRO A 113 -9.84 21.80 7.78
N LEU A 114 -9.67 20.48 7.63
CA LEU A 114 -9.33 19.57 8.72
C LEU A 114 -7.83 19.28 8.82
N MET A 115 -7.08 19.31 7.72
CA MET A 115 -5.68 18.86 7.63
C MET A 115 -4.78 19.44 8.73
N LYS A 116 -4.85 20.74 8.99
CA LYS A 116 -4.04 21.39 10.04
C LYS A 116 -4.41 20.96 11.47
N ARG A 117 -5.62 20.42 11.66
CA ARG A 117 -6.15 19.99 12.97
C ARG A 117 -5.96 18.48 13.21
N LEU A 118 -5.69 17.72 12.16
CA LEU A 118 -5.48 16.27 12.18
C LEU A 118 -4.04 15.92 12.65
N THR A 119 -3.66 16.44 13.83
CA THR A 119 -2.28 16.39 14.33
C THR A 119 -1.81 14.98 14.73
N GLN A 120 -2.74 14.05 14.99
CA GLN A 120 -2.46 12.65 15.31
C GLN A 120 -2.71 11.69 14.14
N LEU A 121 -3.03 12.19 12.94
CA LEU A 121 -3.37 11.34 11.81
C LEU A 121 -2.14 10.59 11.30
N THR A 122 -2.14 9.28 11.54
CA THR A 122 -1.05 8.38 11.13
C THR A 122 -1.33 7.71 9.78
N THR A 123 -2.60 7.45 9.47
CA THR A 123 -3.02 6.69 8.29
C THR A 123 -4.08 7.45 7.51
N LEU A 124 -3.81 7.73 6.24
CA LEU A 124 -4.75 8.33 5.31
C LEU A 124 -5.01 7.38 4.13
N ILE A 125 -6.27 6.99 3.94
CA ILE A 125 -6.70 6.11 2.86
C ILE A 125 -7.72 6.88 2.01
N LEU A 126 -7.33 7.15 0.78
CA LEU A 126 -8.13 7.82 -0.23
C LEU A 126 -8.43 6.81 -1.32
N ASN A 127 -9.63 6.24 -1.30
CA ASN A 127 -10.06 5.26 -2.28
C ASN A 127 -11.17 5.84 -3.14
N LYS A 128 -11.19 5.44 -4.42
CA LYS A 128 -12.17 5.92 -5.39
C LYS A 128 -12.24 7.45 -5.49
N ILE A 129 -11.08 8.11 -5.47
CA ILE A 129 -10.98 9.56 -5.60
C ILE A 129 -10.80 9.94 -7.07
N GLU A 130 -11.44 11.02 -7.53
CA GLU A 130 -11.14 11.55 -8.86
C GLU A 130 -9.74 12.16 -8.91
N VAL A 131 -9.06 11.95 -10.04
CA VAL A 131 -7.65 12.29 -10.21
C VAL A 131 -7.35 13.79 -10.11
N ASN A 132 -8.32 14.63 -10.46
CA ASN A 132 -8.27 16.09 -10.32
C ASN A 132 -8.06 16.56 -8.87
N HIS A 133 -8.45 15.75 -7.88
CA HIS A 133 -8.29 16.07 -6.46
C HIS A 133 -6.96 15.59 -5.87
N ILE A 134 -6.28 14.65 -6.53
CA ILE A 134 -5.08 14.00 -5.96
C ILE A 134 -3.96 15.00 -5.72
N GLU A 135 -3.55 15.76 -6.73
CA GLU A 135 -2.47 16.73 -6.56
C GLU A 135 -2.79 17.83 -5.53
N PRO A 136 -3.97 18.48 -5.56
CA PRO A 136 -4.36 19.42 -4.52
C PRO A 136 -4.26 18.85 -3.10
N ILE A 137 -4.62 17.58 -2.92
CA ILE A 137 -4.48 16.88 -1.64
C ILE A 137 -3.01 16.64 -1.30
N VAL A 138 -2.22 16.10 -2.24
CA VAL A 138 -0.79 15.82 -2.06
C VAL A 138 -0.02 17.08 -1.64
N ASN A 139 -0.34 18.23 -2.25
CA ASN A 139 0.27 19.53 -1.92
C ASN A 139 0.07 19.94 -0.45
N ARG A 140 -0.92 19.37 0.24
CA ARG A 140 -1.28 19.71 1.61
C ARG A 140 -0.97 18.61 2.62
N LEU A 141 -0.44 17.46 2.19
CA LEU A 141 -0.06 16.37 3.09
C LEU A 141 1.06 16.78 4.07
N SER A 142 1.86 17.79 3.73
CA SER A 142 2.87 18.36 4.62
C SER A 142 2.29 18.95 5.92
N PHE A 143 0.98 19.26 5.96
CA PHE A 143 0.30 19.68 7.19
C PHE A 143 0.02 18.54 8.18
N LEU A 144 0.30 17.29 7.80
CA LEU A 144 0.05 16.11 8.64
C LEU A 144 1.39 15.62 9.23
N PRO A 145 1.74 16.06 10.46
CA PRO A 145 3.11 15.94 10.99
C PRO A 145 3.50 14.53 11.42
N VAL A 146 2.56 13.59 11.47
CA VAL A 146 2.76 12.20 11.90
C VAL A 146 2.24 11.18 10.89
N LEU A 147 1.93 11.62 9.66
CA LEU A 147 1.45 10.73 8.61
C LEU A 147 2.56 9.73 8.26
N SER A 148 2.28 8.45 8.50
CA SER A 148 3.20 7.34 8.30
C SER A 148 2.71 6.30 7.29
N SER A 149 1.41 6.30 6.99
CA SER A 149 0.80 5.45 5.98
C SER A 149 -0.14 6.26 5.08
N LEU A 150 0.08 6.15 3.77
CA LEU A 150 -0.73 6.78 2.74
C LEU A 150 -1.15 5.77 1.68
N THR A 151 -2.43 5.75 1.37
CA THR A 151 -2.98 4.99 0.24
C THR A 151 -3.83 5.91 -0.62
N ILE A 152 -3.54 5.98 -1.92
CA ILE A 152 -4.29 6.76 -2.91
C ILE A 152 -4.69 5.83 -4.04
N ILE A 153 -5.99 5.69 -4.27
CA ILE A 153 -6.58 4.88 -5.35
C ILE A 153 -7.57 5.76 -6.10
N SER A 154 -7.24 6.04 -7.36
CA SER A 154 -8.04 6.85 -8.28
C SER A 154 -9.13 6.01 -8.95
N ILE A 155 -10.26 6.62 -9.31
CA ILE A 155 -11.27 5.98 -10.19
C ILE A 155 -11.03 6.21 -11.68
N ASN A 156 -10.30 7.26 -12.03
CA ASN A 156 -10.08 7.67 -13.40
C ASN A 156 -8.61 7.95 -13.66
N ASN A 157 -8.28 7.99 -14.94
CA ASN A 157 -6.90 8.02 -15.37
C ASN A 157 -6.40 9.46 -15.43
N LEU A 158 -5.15 9.67 -15.05
CA LEU A 158 -4.52 10.98 -15.09
C LEU A 158 -4.30 11.40 -16.54
N THR A 159 -5.01 12.45 -16.95
CA THR A 159 -4.85 13.10 -18.26
C THR A 159 -3.80 14.21 -18.27
N LYS A 160 -3.35 14.66 -17.08
CA LYS A 160 -2.42 15.80 -16.91
C LYS A 160 -1.08 15.43 -16.27
N LYS A 161 -0.07 16.23 -16.59
CA LYS A 161 1.37 15.97 -16.45
C LYS A 161 1.96 16.09 -15.02
N ASN A 162 1.17 15.95 -13.97
CA ASN A 162 1.64 16.33 -12.63
C ASN A 162 2.18 15.12 -11.87
N ASN A 163 3.50 15.06 -11.80
CA ASN A 163 4.21 14.06 -11.05
C ASN A 163 4.11 14.34 -9.54
N ILE A 164 3.37 13.49 -8.83
CA ILE A 164 3.16 13.60 -7.38
C ILE A 164 4.28 12.96 -6.56
N TYR A 165 5.13 12.10 -7.16
CA TYR A 165 6.15 11.33 -6.44
C TYR A 165 7.13 12.20 -5.64
N PRO A 166 7.73 13.30 -6.17
CA PRO A 166 8.65 14.13 -5.39
C PRO A 166 8.01 14.71 -4.12
N LYS A 167 6.74 15.10 -4.21
CA LYS A 167 6.00 15.67 -3.07
C LYS A 167 5.71 14.60 -2.01
N LEU A 168 5.40 13.39 -2.45
CA LEU A 168 5.17 12.25 -1.55
C LEU A 168 6.46 11.80 -0.86
N PHE A 169 7.56 11.72 -1.61
CA PHE A 169 8.84 11.22 -1.11
C PHE A 169 9.50 12.17 -0.09
N ARG A 170 9.16 13.46 -0.14
CA ARG A 170 9.55 14.47 0.85
C ARG A 170 8.79 14.41 2.18
N LEU A 171 7.79 13.53 2.32
CA LEU A 171 7.06 13.40 3.58
C LEU A 171 7.93 12.67 4.62
N PRO A 172 8.32 13.33 5.73
CA PRO A 172 9.45 12.91 6.56
C PRO A 172 9.18 11.66 7.42
N LYS A 173 7.92 11.30 7.62
CA LYS A 173 7.53 10.13 8.44
C LYS A 173 6.80 9.06 7.65
N LEU A 174 6.64 9.24 6.34
CA LEU A 174 5.90 8.33 5.48
C LEU A 174 6.69 7.04 5.27
N LYS A 175 6.26 5.96 5.94
CA LYS A 175 6.87 4.63 5.84
C LYS A 175 6.17 3.71 4.84
N TYR A 176 4.85 3.83 4.72
CA TYR A 176 4.03 3.04 3.81
C TYR A 176 3.37 3.95 2.77
N CYS A 177 3.57 3.64 1.49
CA CYS A 177 2.97 4.38 0.38
C CYS A 177 2.38 3.42 -0.66
N GLN A 178 1.09 3.54 -0.91
CA GLN A 178 0.40 2.83 -1.98
C GLN A 178 -0.29 3.80 -2.93
N ILE A 179 -0.02 3.65 -4.23
CA ILE A 179 -0.52 4.56 -5.26
C ILE A 179 -1.11 3.74 -6.40
N SER A 180 -2.37 3.99 -6.74
CA SER A 180 -3.07 3.45 -7.90
C SER A 180 -3.73 4.61 -8.65
N ILE A 181 -3.02 5.11 -9.66
CA ILE A 181 -3.36 6.20 -10.57
C ILE A 181 -2.91 5.77 -11.97
N GLU A 182 -3.83 5.29 -12.80
CA GLU A 182 -3.52 4.94 -14.18
C GLU A 182 -3.12 6.19 -14.98
N LEU A 183 -2.02 6.12 -15.74
CA LEU A 183 -1.53 7.21 -16.58
C LEU A 183 -1.85 6.88 -18.04
N LEU A 184 -2.74 7.65 -18.70
CA LEU A 184 -3.08 7.43 -20.12
C LEU A 184 -1.94 7.84 -21.07
N GLN A 185 -1.12 8.79 -20.64
CA GLN A 185 0.00 9.27 -21.43
C GLN A 185 1.20 9.48 -20.51
N TYR A 186 2.25 8.69 -20.76
CA TYR A 186 3.51 8.83 -20.05
C TYR A 186 4.13 10.20 -20.34
N PRO A 187 4.28 11.06 -19.33
CA PRO A 187 4.95 12.33 -19.55
C PRO A 187 6.42 12.06 -19.89
N LYS A 188 6.98 12.87 -20.81
CA LYS A 188 8.42 12.99 -21.05
C LYS A 188 9.18 13.74 -19.92
N SER A 189 8.57 14.01 -18.76
CA SER A 189 9.20 14.82 -17.68
C SER A 189 9.92 13.94 -16.65
N THR A 190 11.26 13.96 -16.61
CA THR A 190 12.13 14.81 -15.74
C THR A 190 11.95 14.62 -14.23
N LEU A 191 11.69 13.40 -13.74
CA LEU A 191 12.33 13.09 -12.46
C LEU A 191 13.82 13.02 -12.72
N CYS A 192 14.59 13.87 -12.05
CA CYS A 192 16.03 13.68 -11.99
C CYS A 192 16.31 12.55 -10.99
N VAL A 193 17.46 11.90 -11.15
CA VAL A 193 17.98 10.99 -10.14
C VAL A 193 18.15 11.76 -8.82
N ALA A 194 17.72 11.16 -7.71
CA ALA A 194 17.86 11.78 -6.40
C ALA A 194 19.34 11.91 -6.03
N THR A 195 19.77 13.10 -5.65
CA THR A 195 21.17 13.35 -5.25
C THR A 195 21.35 13.32 -3.74
N ASN A 196 20.43 13.89 -2.95
CA ASN A 196 20.53 13.95 -1.47
C ASN A 196 19.19 13.95 -0.73
N GLU A 197 18.04 13.94 -1.42
CA GLU A 197 16.71 13.98 -0.78
C GLU A 197 16.11 12.57 -0.70
N PHE A 198 16.40 11.86 0.40
CA PHE A 198 15.91 10.50 0.59
C PHE A 198 14.62 10.44 1.40
N SER A 199 13.73 9.56 0.97
CA SER A 199 12.46 9.29 1.62
C SER A 199 12.60 8.31 2.77
N SER A 200 11.69 8.41 3.74
CA SER A 200 11.54 7.44 4.85
C SER A 200 10.73 6.20 4.49
N ILE A 201 10.31 6.05 3.23
CA ILE A 201 9.46 4.96 2.77
C ILE A 201 10.19 3.62 2.88
N GLU A 202 9.57 2.70 3.59
CA GLU A 202 10.02 1.31 3.78
C GLU A 202 9.16 0.33 2.95
N TYR A 203 7.91 0.70 2.62
CA TYR A 203 6.96 -0.11 1.87
C TYR A 203 6.34 0.71 0.75
N LEU A 204 6.60 0.32 -0.50
CA LEU A 204 6.11 1.01 -1.69
C LEU A 204 5.30 0.05 -2.57
N ILE A 205 4.05 0.44 -2.85
CA ILE A 205 3.14 -0.29 -3.74
C ILE A 205 2.71 0.65 -4.87
N ILE A 206 3.10 0.32 -6.10
CA ILE A 206 2.72 1.05 -7.31
C ILE A 206 1.76 0.17 -8.10
N ASN A 207 0.47 0.47 -7.99
CA ASN A 207 -0.60 -0.27 -8.64
C ASN A 207 -0.94 0.29 -10.03
N ASN A 208 0.09 0.67 -10.79
CA ASN A 208 -0.02 1.27 -12.12
C ASN A 208 1.01 0.65 -13.05
N GLU A 209 0.87 0.93 -14.34
CA GLU A 209 1.92 0.67 -15.32
C GLU A 209 3.05 1.69 -15.17
N ILE A 210 4.29 1.20 -15.09
CA ILE A 210 5.52 2.00 -14.96
C ILE A 210 6.62 1.38 -15.82
N SER A 211 7.46 2.20 -16.47
CA SER A 211 8.61 1.67 -17.20
C SER A 211 9.81 1.40 -16.28
N ILE A 212 10.74 0.55 -16.71
CA ILE A 212 12.02 0.32 -16.00
C ILE A 212 12.75 1.63 -15.70
N ASP A 213 12.84 2.55 -16.65
CA ASP A 213 13.51 3.86 -16.46
C ASP A 213 12.90 4.64 -15.30
N GLN A 214 11.57 4.69 -15.24
CA GLN A 214 10.86 5.40 -14.20
C GLN A 214 11.04 4.72 -12.84
N LEU A 215 11.04 3.39 -12.83
CA LEU A 215 11.30 2.62 -11.62
C LEU A 215 12.69 2.94 -11.06
N THR A 216 13.73 2.90 -11.89
CA THR A 216 15.11 3.23 -11.45
C THR A 216 15.16 4.60 -10.81
N ILE A 217 14.50 5.60 -11.42
CA ILE A 217 14.47 6.94 -10.84
C ILE A 217 13.70 6.95 -9.51
N ILE A 218 12.54 6.31 -9.42
CA ILE A 218 11.80 6.20 -8.15
C ILE A 218 12.64 5.57 -7.05
N LEU A 219 13.34 4.46 -7.37
CA LEU A 219 14.18 3.74 -6.41
C LEU A 219 15.29 4.63 -5.85
N SER A 220 15.80 5.60 -6.62
CA SER A 220 16.82 6.54 -6.14
C SER A 220 16.36 7.39 -4.95
N TYR A 221 15.06 7.63 -4.83
CA TYR A 221 14.46 8.40 -3.73
C TYR A 221 14.19 7.56 -2.48
N VAL A 222 14.20 6.24 -2.56
CA VAL A 222 13.74 5.34 -1.47
C VAL A 222 14.83 4.33 -1.04
N PRO A 223 16.02 4.77 -0.60
CA PRO A 223 17.10 3.85 -0.23
C PRO A 223 16.80 2.97 0.99
N GLN A 224 15.82 3.36 1.82
CA GLN A 224 15.38 2.62 3.00
C GLN A 224 14.30 1.57 2.70
N LEU A 225 13.98 1.36 1.41
CA LEU A 225 12.92 0.47 0.98
C LEU A 225 13.20 -0.97 1.42
N ARG A 226 12.21 -1.59 2.05
CA ARG A 226 12.23 -3.00 2.47
C ARG A 226 11.37 -3.87 1.58
N ARG A 227 10.24 -3.32 1.12
CA ARG A 227 9.27 -4.03 0.27
C ARG A 227 8.83 -3.18 -0.90
N LEU A 228 8.90 -3.77 -2.09
CA LEU A 228 8.46 -3.19 -3.35
C LEU A 228 7.39 -4.08 -3.98
N SER A 229 6.26 -3.49 -4.37
CA SER A 229 5.23 -4.17 -5.17
C SER A 229 4.85 -3.30 -6.37
N ILE A 230 4.87 -3.89 -7.57
CA ILE A 230 4.56 -3.21 -8.83
C ILE A 230 3.52 -4.03 -9.61
N SER A 231 2.41 -3.40 -9.95
CA SER A 231 1.32 -4.06 -10.69
C SER A 231 1.69 -4.36 -12.14
N TYR A 232 2.32 -3.43 -12.87
CA TYR A 232 2.76 -3.68 -14.24
C TYR A 232 4.06 -2.91 -14.53
N LEU A 233 5.13 -3.64 -14.78
CA LEU A 233 6.41 -3.10 -15.21
C LEU A 233 6.55 -3.30 -16.71
N THR A 234 6.84 -2.23 -17.45
CA THR A 234 7.05 -2.27 -18.91
C THR A 234 8.50 -1.97 -19.28
N LYS A 235 8.87 -2.36 -20.50
CA LYS A 235 10.22 -2.16 -21.02
C LYS A 235 10.66 -0.69 -20.95
N SER A 236 11.95 -0.50 -20.79
CA SER A 236 12.58 0.81 -20.95
C SER A 236 12.37 1.34 -22.37
N LYS A 237 12.20 2.67 -22.50
CA LYS A 237 12.18 3.36 -23.80
C LYS A 237 13.58 3.68 -24.30
N HIS A 238 14.57 3.62 -23.42
CA HIS A 238 15.96 3.97 -23.69
C HIS A 238 16.84 2.73 -23.59
N ASN A 239 17.65 2.45 -24.60
CA ASN A 239 18.52 1.26 -24.59
C ASN A 239 19.65 1.32 -23.53
N ARG A 240 19.72 2.37 -22.72
CA ARG A 240 20.73 2.57 -21.68
C ARG A 240 20.03 2.68 -20.33
N ILE A 241 20.02 1.57 -19.60
CA ILE A 241 19.76 1.61 -18.16
C ILE A 241 21.06 2.16 -17.54
N ASP A 242 21.01 3.38 -17.01
CA ASP A 242 22.18 3.99 -16.37
C ASP A 242 22.68 3.06 -15.25
N LYS A 243 24.00 2.84 -15.24
CA LYS A 243 24.68 1.93 -14.31
C LYS A 243 24.85 2.50 -12.91
N ASP A 244 24.25 3.66 -12.62
CA ASP A 244 24.34 4.30 -11.32
C ASP A 244 23.64 3.41 -10.29
N SER A 245 24.45 2.62 -9.56
CA SER A 245 23.97 1.62 -8.63
C SER A 245 23.38 2.32 -7.42
N ILE A 246 22.06 2.47 -7.40
CA ILE A 246 21.32 2.87 -6.21
C ILE A 246 21.44 1.74 -5.20
N ASN A 247 21.98 2.05 -4.02
CA ASN A 247 22.16 1.06 -3.00
C ASN A 247 20.84 0.81 -2.23
N LEU A 248 20.20 -0.33 -2.48
CA LEU A 248 18.97 -0.79 -1.83
C LEU A 248 19.24 -1.91 -0.82
N ASN A 249 20.21 -1.71 0.08
CA ASN A 249 20.65 -2.71 1.07
C ASN A 249 19.54 -3.29 1.97
N HIS A 250 18.43 -2.58 2.14
CA HIS A 250 17.33 -3.00 3.02
C HIS A 250 16.20 -3.73 2.28
N LEU A 251 16.25 -3.76 0.95
CA LEU A 251 15.19 -4.32 0.12
C LEU A 251 15.24 -5.85 0.17
N THR A 252 14.21 -6.44 0.78
CA THR A 252 14.14 -7.88 1.06
C THR A 252 13.00 -8.55 0.32
N ASN A 253 11.92 -7.84 -0.01
CA ASN A 253 10.78 -8.38 -0.74
C ASN A 253 10.50 -7.57 -2.01
N VAL A 254 10.46 -8.25 -3.15
CA VAL A 254 10.08 -7.66 -4.44
C VAL A 254 8.98 -8.49 -5.07
N SER A 255 7.89 -7.82 -5.45
CA SER A 255 6.77 -8.40 -6.20
C SER A 255 6.53 -7.57 -7.46
N ILE A 256 6.69 -8.15 -8.64
CA ILE A 256 6.58 -7.42 -9.91
C ILE A 256 5.75 -8.24 -10.89
N ARG A 257 4.79 -7.59 -11.55
CA ARG A 257 4.23 -8.17 -12.79
C ARG A 257 4.88 -7.53 -14.01
N LEU A 258 5.41 -8.36 -14.89
CA LEU A 258 6.12 -7.95 -16.10
C LEU A 258 5.14 -7.92 -17.27
N LEU A 259 5.10 -6.82 -18.00
CA LEU A 259 4.29 -6.62 -19.20
C LEU A 259 5.21 -6.34 -20.39
N CYS A 260 5.43 -7.36 -21.23
CA CYS A 260 6.28 -7.28 -22.43
C CYS A 260 7.70 -6.72 -22.18
N VAL A 261 8.33 -7.09 -21.05
CA VAL A 261 9.71 -6.72 -20.70
C VAL A 261 10.67 -7.81 -21.21
N PRO A 262 11.62 -7.51 -22.11
CA PRO A 262 12.65 -8.48 -22.50
C PRO A 262 13.48 -8.95 -21.31
N PHE A 263 13.91 -10.22 -21.29
CA PHE A 263 14.63 -10.77 -20.14
C PHE A 263 15.95 -10.01 -19.91
N ASP A 264 16.68 -9.63 -20.96
CA ASP A 264 17.91 -8.84 -20.84
C ASP A 264 17.74 -7.58 -19.97
N GLN A 265 16.63 -6.85 -20.15
CA GLN A 265 16.37 -5.64 -19.37
C GLN A 265 15.99 -5.97 -17.92
N PHE A 266 15.22 -7.03 -17.74
CA PHE A 266 14.87 -7.54 -16.41
C PHE A 266 16.12 -8.01 -15.65
N GLU A 267 17.01 -8.77 -16.30
CA GLU A 267 18.27 -9.25 -15.75
C GLU A 267 19.15 -8.09 -15.29
N ILE A 268 19.29 -7.04 -16.11
CA ILE A 268 20.02 -5.82 -15.72
C ILE A 268 19.39 -5.15 -14.49
N LEU A 269 18.05 -5.03 -14.45
CA LEU A 269 17.33 -4.48 -13.31
C LEU A 269 17.60 -5.28 -12.03
N MET A 270 17.51 -6.61 -12.11
CA MET A 270 17.80 -7.52 -11.01
C MET A 270 19.23 -7.36 -10.50
N ILE A 271 20.20 -7.40 -11.42
CA ILE A 271 21.62 -7.27 -11.10
C ILE A 271 21.93 -5.90 -10.49
N ASN A 272 21.30 -4.82 -10.94
CA ASN A 272 21.65 -3.49 -10.46
C ASN A 272 21.00 -3.13 -9.12
N HIS A 273 19.78 -3.60 -8.88
CA HIS A 273 18.96 -3.08 -7.78
C HIS A 273 18.49 -4.12 -6.76
N PHE A 274 18.48 -5.41 -7.11
CA PHE A 274 17.77 -6.43 -6.32
C PHE A 274 18.68 -7.57 -5.83
N ARG A 275 19.99 -7.33 -5.66
CA ARG A 275 20.94 -8.37 -5.21
C ARG A 275 20.68 -8.91 -3.80
N GLN A 276 20.10 -8.10 -2.91
CA GLN A 276 19.94 -8.42 -1.48
C GLN A 276 18.56 -8.99 -1.14
N ILE A 277 17.71 -9.23 -2.14
CA ILE A 277 16.35 -9.71 -1.90
C ILE A 277 16.34 -11.12 -1.32
N GLN A 278 15.33 -11.39 -0.52
CA GLN A 278 15.06 -12.70 0.07
C GLN A 278 13.80 -13.34 -0.53
N VAL A 279 12.87 -12.50 -1.00
CA VAL A 279 11.62 -12.93 -1.61
C VAL A 279 11.45 -12.22 -2.94
N LEU A 280 11.32 -13.00 -4.01
CA LEU A 280 11.03 -12.54 -5.35
C LEU A 280 9.74 -13.21 -5.83
N SER A 281 8.69 -12.41 -6.07
CA SER A 281 7.48 -12.87 -6.73
C SER A 281 7.35 -12.18 -8.08
N ILE A 282 7.24 -12.96 -9.14
CA ILE A 282 7.17 -12.48 -10.52
C ILE A 282 5.96 -13.08 -11.21
N ALA A 283 5.18 -12.23 -11.85
CA ALA A 283 4.12 -12.66 -12.75
C ALA A 283 4.34 -12.10 -14.15
N ILE A 284 4.34 -12.95 -15.17
CA ILE A 284 4.64 -12.54 -16.54
C ILE A 284 3.35 -12.53 -17.36
N TYR A 285 3.11 -11.42 -18.05
CA TYR A 285 1.96 -11.19 -18.91
C TYR A 285 2.42 -10.76 -20.31
N PHE A 286 1.92 -11.46 -21.32
CA PHE A 286 2.11 -11.11 -22.73
C PHE A 286 0.79 -10.66 -23.34
N LEU A 287 0.84 -9.60 -24.14
CA LEU A 287 -0.29 -9.13 -24.93
C LEU A 287 -0.26 -9.78 -26.31
N TYR A 288 -1.42 -10.20 -26.81
CA TYR A 288 -1.60 -10.81 -28.12
C TYR A 288 -0.86 -10.07 -29.23
N GLY A 289 -0.12 -10.81 -30.07
CA GLY A 289 0.56 -10.29 -31.25
C GLY A 289 1.89 -9.57 -30.98
N ILE A 290 2.30 -9.43 -29.72
CA ILE A 290 3.61 -8.90 -29.33
C ILE A 290 4.38 -10.04 -28.65
N HIS A 291 5.07 -10.86 -29.46
CA HIS A 291 5.97 -11.92 -29.00
C HIS A 291 7.45 -11.51 -29.14
N PRO A 292 7.98 -10.55 -28.36
CA PRO A 292 9.41 -10.49 -28.16
C PRO A 292 9.76 -11.59 -27.15
N ASN A 293 10.33 -12.69 -27.65
CA ASN A 293 11.15 -13.64 -26.89
C ASN A 293 10.48 -14.20 -25.62
N THR A 294 9.28 -14.77 -25.74
CA THR A 294 8.59 -15.49 -24.65
C THR A 294 9.45 -16.59 -24.04
N ASP A 295 10.30 -17.19 -24.87
CA ASP A 295 11.09 -18.37 -24.54
C ASP A 295 12.22 -18.04 -23.55
N GLU A 296 12.65 -16.77 -23.49
CA GLU A 296 13.74 -16.37 -22.58
C GLU A 296 13.36 -16.47 -21.10
N TYR A 297 12.08 -16.33 -20.75
CA TYR A 297 11.62 -16.42 -19.35
C TYR A 297 11.34 -17.85 -18.90
N ILE A 298 11.23 -18.79 -19.84
CA ILE A 298 11.09 -20.22 -19.55
C ILE A 298 12.44 -20.95 -19.64
N ASP A 299 13.52 -20.27 -20.07
CA ASP A 299 14.89 -20.77 -19.99
C ASP A 299 15.33 -20.90 -18.52
N ALA A 300 15.32 -22.14 -18.04
CA ALA A 300 15.69 -22.48 -16.68
C ALA A 300 17.19 -22.27 -16.38
N ASP A 301 18.07 -22.50 -17.36
CA ASP A 301 19.52 -22.32 -17.20
C ASP A 301 19.86 -20.84 -17.01
N ARG A 302 19.11 -19.96 -17.67
CA ARG A 302 19.25 -18.52 -17.51
C ARG A 302 18.82 -18.06 -16.12
N TRP A 303 17.68 -18.52 -15.62
CA TRP A 303 17.26 -18.24 -14.25
C TRP A 303 18.24 -18.77 -13.21
N GLU A 304 18.70 -20.02 -13.38
CA GLU A 304 19.66 -20.65 -12.48
C GLU A 304 20.94 -19.81 -12.39
N ARG A 305 21.51 -19.39 -13.53
CA ARG A 305 22.68 -18.51 -13.56
C ARG A 305 22.44 -17.17 -12.87
N LEU A 306 21.31 -16.52 -13.16
CA LEU A 306 20.95 -15.24 -12.55
C LEU A 306 20.85 -15.34 -11.03
N ILE A 307 20.11 -16.33 -10.53
CA ILE A 307 19.87 -16.53 -9.10
C ILE A 307 21.17 -16.92 -8.38
N SER A 308 21.86 -17.95 -8.89
CA SER A 308 23.07 -18.50 -8.25
C SER A 308 24.25 -17.52 -8.25
N THR A 309 24.30 -16.58 -9.21
CA THR A 309 25.38 -15.59 -9.29
C THR A 309 25.04 -14.28 -8.56
N HIS A 310 23.79 -13.82 -8.64
CA HIS A 310 23.45 -12.43 -8.24
C HIS A 310 22.43 -12.31 -7.10
N MET A 311 21.71 -13.37 -6.74
CA MET A 311 20.66 -13.34 -5.72
C MET A 311 20.94 -14.33 -4.58
N LEU A 312 22.15 -14.27 -4.03
CA LEU A 312 22.66 -15.21 -3.04
C LEU A 312 21.83 -15.29 -1.74
N ASN A 313 21.01 -14.28 -1.47
CA ASN A 313 20.14 -14.22 -0.30
C ASN A 313 18.70 -14.65 -0.57
N LEU A 314 18.37 -15.04 -1.80
CA LEU A 314 17.03 -15.44 -2.20
C LEU A 314 16.62 -16.75 -1.49
N ARG A 315 15.46 -16.72 -0.85
CA ARG A 315 14.88 -17.85 -0.11
C ARG A 315 13.56 -18.31 -0.69
N ILE A 316 12.79 -17.36 -1.23
CA ILE A 316 11.48 -17.62 -1.81
C ILE A 316 11.49 -17.04 -3.22
N PHE A 317 11.30 -17.92 -4.19
CA PHE A 317 11.08 -17.57 -5.58
C PHE A 317 9.68 -18.05 -5.98
N ASP A 318 8.80 -17.10 -6.27
CA ASP A 318 7.44 -17.35 -6.74
C ASP A 318 7.33 -16.85 -8.18
N PHE A 319 7.00 -17.77 -9.09
CA PHE A 319 7.01 -17.52 -10.52
C PHE A 319 5.66 -17.90 -11.12
N GLN A 320 5.00 -16.92 -11.74
CA GLN A 320 3.72 -17.10 -12.41
C GLN A 320 3.87 -16.71 -13.88
N TYR A 321 3.51 -17.64 -14.77
CA TYR A 321 3.56 -17.41 -16.21
C TYR A 321 2.16 -17.53 -16.77
N THR A 322 1.63 -16.44 -17.33
CA THR A 322 0.31 -16.45 -17.99
C THR A 322 0.46 -16.12 -19.47
N SER A 323 0.24 -17.13 -20.31
CA SER A 323 0.07 -16.96 -21.75
C SER A 323 -1.42 -16.78 -22.04
N HIS A 324 -1.85 -15.56 -22.36
CA HIS A 324 -3.17 -15.36 -22.95
C HIS A 324 -3.05 -15.55 -24.47
N GLY A 325 -3.46 -16.72 -24.98
CA GLY A 325 -3.57 -16.93 -26.43
C GLY A 325 -3.35 -18.31 -27.00
N CYS A 326 -2.92 -19.28 -26.20
CA CYS A 326 -3.02 -20.69 -26.60
C CYS A 326 -4.28 -21.28 -25.96
N ASP A 327 -4.97 -22.16 -26.68
CA ASP A 327 -6.01 -23.02 -26.11
C ASP A 327 -5.58 -23.51 -24.73
N SER A 328 -6.50 -23.51 -23.76
CA SER A 328 -6.27 -23.69 -22.32
C SER A 328 -5.55 -24.98 -21.90
N ASP A 329 -5.16 -25.82 -22.87
CA ASP A 329 -4.50 -27.10 -22.70
C ASP A 329 -3.03 -27.12 -23.16
N TYR A 330 -2.49 -26.08 -23.79
CA TYR A 330 -1.07 -26.05 -24.18
C TYR A 330 -0.19 -25.63 -23.00
N LYS A 331 0.21 -26.61 -22.19
CA LYS A 331 1.35 -26.45 -21.28
C LYS A 331 2.63 -26.45 -22.09
N HIS A 332 3.39 -25.35 -22.07
CA HIS A 332 4.70 -25.33 -22.70
C HIS A 332 5.57 -26.42 -22.05
N PRO A 333 6.09 -27.42 -22.79
CA PRO A 333 6.84 -28.54 -22.19
C PRO A 333 8.03 -28.05 -21.34
N GLU A 334 8.66 -26.95 -21.76
CA GLU A 334 9.77 -26.33 -21.05
C GLU A 334 9.36 -25.65 -19.74
N PHE A 335 8.08 -25.30 -19.55
CA PHE A 335 7.59 -24.81 -18.27
C PHE A 335 7.59 -25.92 -17.21
N GLU A 336 7.25 -27.16 -17.59
CA GLU A 336 7.39 -28.30 -16.68
C GLU A 336 8.88 -28.57 -16.37
N THR A 337 9.77 -28.42 -17.34
CA THR A 337 11.23 -28.48 -17.12
C THR A 337 11.71 -27.40 -16.15
N LEU A 338 11.22 -26.16 -16.29
CA LEU A 338 11.52 -25.05 -15.38
C LEU A 338 11.07 -25.37 -13.96
N VAL A 339 9.80 -25.77 -13.78
CA VAL A 339 9.24 -26.10 -12.46
C VAL A 339 9.99 -27.28 -11.81
N ASN A 340 10.37 -28.29 -12.59
CA ASN A 340 11.12 -29.46 -12.10
C ASN A 340 12.57 -29.13 -11.69
N LYS A 341 13.16 -28.04 -12.18
CA LYS A 341 14.49 -27.59 -11.73
C LYS A 341 14.45 -26.79 -10.42
N PHE A 342 13.30 -26.24 -10.05
CA PHE A 342 13.13 -25.44 -8.83
C PHE A 342 12.53 -26.21 -7.63
N ASN A 343 11.96 -27.38 -7.87
CA ASN A 343 11.56 -28.35 -6.84
C ASN A 343 12.70 -29.32 -6.55
#